data_AF-A0A7Y1Y4X6-F1
#
_entry.id   AF-A0A7Y1Y4X6-F1
#
_cell.length_a   1.000
_cell.length_b   1.000
_cell.length_c   1.000
_cell.angle_alpha   90.00
_cell.angle_beta   90.00
_cell.angle_gamma   90.00
#
_symmetry.space_group_name_H-M   'P 1'
#
loop_
_entity.id
_entity.type
_entity.pdbx_description
1 polymer ?
#
loop_
_entity_poly.entity_id
_entity_poly.type
_entity_poly.pdbx_seq_one_letter_code
_entity_poly.pdbx_strand_id
1 'polypeptide(L)'
;MAGIGFELRRLQRHDTLLGTVRAYSASGLIASGPWIISILSIAVLSVLLRSIAADGDRQLVLSSVTHIYAFMLILTGAPSLILTRHAADAFSEDRPGKVLPGYLAVLTGVMAAAALGAGAFFYFGVPSSPAFQWAGTALAVLVAAIFITANYLGTLKHYGSILASFFSGYVLSCILAFELTRRYPGEPALALWGFVLGHLLLFLMLFAALYRELPAGSRSVDLSSLRHFRRFPALALAGLLYNAGLWIDKLLFWWFSPGSVQVRGAMFSAPDYDVAVYLSVLSIVPGMAVFCLKLETGFAENFTRYFKQLNGGSSLGTLNATKAEINRALSDGLGLLTRVQGVTTLVLLVFADSLTGFLNLGAFELGVLRVTLVGSFFLVLFLSFLTVLFYFDDRRGALMGTVTFFGVNGLVTLATLLSGHAYYGVGYVAAAGLAFAVTAFRANQLLVNLEFRIFTRPAARGAS
;
A
#
# COMPACT_ATOMS: atom_id res chain seq x y z
N MET A 1 -3.87 12.45 -5.63
CA MET A 1 -2.51 12.00 -6.03
C MET A 1 -2.03 12.61 -7.35
N ALA A 2 -2.90 13.20 -8.19
CA ALA A 2 -2.60 13.85 -9.48
C ALA A 2 -1.43 14.86 -9.62
N GLY A 3 -0.75 15.33 -8.56
CA GLY A 3 0.18 16.47 -8.66
C GLY A 3 1.64 16.16 -9.01
N ILE A 4 2.11 14.93 -8.79
CA ILE A 4 3.55 14.61 -8.79
C ILE A 4 4.10 14.42 -10.18
N GLY A 5 3.36 13.72 -11.07
CA GLY A 5 3.88 13.50 -12.40
C GLY A 5 3.99 14.80 -13.19
N PHE A 6 3.35 15.90 -12.74
CA PHE A 6 3.63 17.24 -13.26
C PHE A 6 5.06 17.70 -12.92
N GLU A 7 5.49 17.61 -11.66
CA GLU A 7 6.86 17.96 -11.25
C GLU A 7 7.89 17.00 -11.85
N LEU A 8 7.58 15.71 -11.91
CA LEU A 8 8.48 14.69 -12.48
C LEU A 8 8.55 14.75 -14.01
N ARG A 9 7.47 15.09 -14.73
CA ARG A 9 7.54 15.39 -16.17
C ARG A 9 8.41 16.61 -16.46
N ARG A 10 8.51 17.56 -15.51
CA ARG A 10 9.41 18.71 -15.63
C ARG A 10 10.88 18.27 -15.63
N LEU A 11 11.25 17.21 -14.90
CA LEU A 11 12.57 16.58 -14.97
C LEU A 11 12.83 15.86 -16.30
N GLN A 12 11.76 15.45 -17.00
CA GLN A 12 11.84 14.87 -18.35
C GLN A 12 12.10 15.92 -19.46
N ARG A 13 12.11 17.23 -19.15
CA ARG A 13 12.35 18.30 -20.15
C ARG A 13 13.75 18.31 -20.76
N HIS A 14 14.68 17.49 -20.25
CA HIS A 14 15.96 17.25 -20.90
C HIS A 14 15.87 15.91 -21.63
N ASP A 15 15.73 15.93 -22.96
CA ASP A 15 15.68 14.78 -23.89
C ASP A 15 16.97 13.94 -23.87
N THR A 16 17.34 13.45 -22.70
CA THR A 16 18.50 12.61 -22.45
C THR A 16 18.03 11.29 -21.86
N LEU A 17 18.68 10.19 -22.24
CA LEU A 17 18.42 8.88 -21.65
C LEU A 17 18.58 8.93 -20.12
N LEU A 18 19.55 9.70 -19.63
CA LEU A 18 19.77 9.91 -18.20
C LEU A 18 18.62 10.68 -17.52
N GLY A 19 18.05 11.70 -18.16
CA GLY A 19 16.89 12.43 -17.67
C GLY A 19 15.65 11.53 -17.57
N THR A 20 15.46 10.65 -18.55
CA THR A 20 14.38 9.65 -18.55
C THR A 20 14.54 8.64 -17.42
N VAL A 21 15.73 8.05 -17.27
CA VAL A 21 16.00 7.10 -16.17
C VAL A 21 15.80 7.78 -14.81
N ARG A 22 16.29 9.01 -14.62
CA ARG A 22 16.09 9.77 -13.38
C ARG A 22 14.62 10.00 -13.06
N ALA A 23 13.80 10.38 -14.05
CA ALA A 23 12.37 10.63 -13.85
C ALA A 23 11.62 9.35 -13.44
N TYR A 24 11.88 8.22 -14.10
CA TYR A 24 11.26 6.94 -13.73
C TYR A 24 11.75 6.44 -12.37
N SER A 25 13.05 6.50 -12.08
CA SER A 25 13.58 6.10 -10.77
C SER A 25 13.02 6.96 -9.64
N ALA A 26 12.92 8.28 -9.83
CA ALA A 26 12.30 9.17 -8.85
C ALA A 26 10.81 8.86 -8.68
N SER A 27 10.08 8.58 -9.76
CA SER A 27 8.67 8.20 -9.69
C SER A 27 8.46 6.87 -8.96
N GLY A 28 9.30 5.87 -9.23
CA GLY A 28 9.23 4.57 -8.56
C GLY A 28 9.56 4.68 -7.08
N LEU A 29 10.59 5.47 -6.73
CA LEU A 29 10.93 5.74 -5.34
C LEU A 29 9.81 6.51 -4.62
N ILE A 30 9.16 7.47 -5.28
CA ILE A 30 8.04 8.18 -4.67
C ILE A 30 6.81 7.27 -4.47
N ALA A 31 6.48 6.46 -5.47
CA ALA A 31 5.30 5.59 -5.45
C ALA A 31 5.44 4.39 -4.51
N SER A 32 6.63 3.79 -4.45
CA SER A 32 6.88 2.52 -3.77
C SER A 32 7.94 2.61 -2.67
N GLY A 33 8.66 3.73 -2.55
CA GLY A 33 9.81 3.88 -1.66
C GLY A 33 9.55 3.57 -0.19
N PRO A 34 8.47 4.08 0.46
CA PRO A 34 8.19 3.76 1.86
C PRO A 34 8.15 2.26 2.14
N TRP A 35 7.52 1.50 1.24
CA TRP A 35 7.38 0.06 1.37
C TRP A 35 8.64 -0.71 0.94
N ILE A 36 9.36 -0.25 -0.09
CA ILE A 36 10.68 -0.80 -0.46
C ILE A 36 11.67 -0.64 0.69
N ILE A 37 11.76 0.57 1.28
CA ILE A 37 12.61 0.85 2.43
C ILE A 37 12.25 -0.11 3.56
N SER A 38 10.95 -0.29 3.83
CA SER A 38 10.48 -1.22 4.86
C SER A 38 10.96 -2.66 4.64
N ILE A 39 10.78 -3.22 3.44
CA ILE A 39 11.23 -4.58 3.11
C ILE A 39 12.75 -4.71 3.23
N LEU A 40 13.48 -3.78 2.62
CA LEU A 40 14.94 -3.80 2.64
C LEU A 40 15.49 -3.67 4.06
N SER A 41 14.87 -2.85 4.91
CA SER A 41 15.28 -2.70 6.29
C SER A 41 15.01 -3.94 7.13
N ILE A 42 13.91 -4.66 6.89
CA ILE A 42 13.67 -5.96 7.54
C ILE A 42 14.72 -6.98 7.08
N ALA A 43 15.09 -7.00 5.79
CA ALA A 43 16.15 -7.86 5.27
C ALA A 43 17.52 -7.53 5.90
N VAL A 44 17.87 -6.24 5.98
CA VAL A 44 19.09 -5.75 6.64
C VAL A 44 19.08 -6.14 8.11
N LEU A 45 17.97 -5.93 8.83
CA LEU A 45 17.84 -6.33 10.23
C LEU A 45 18.05 -7.84 10.40
N SER A 46 17.46 -8.66 9.52
CA SER A 46 17.63 -10.12 9.54
C SER A 46 19.10 -10.54 9.42
N VAL A 47 19.87 -9.86 8.55
CA VAL A 47 21.31 -10.09 8.39
C VAL A 47 22.08 -9.62 9.62
N LEU A 48 21.79 -8.41 10.13
CA LEU A 48 22.46 -7.83 11.29
C LEU A 48 22.29 -8.68 12.55
N LEU A 49 21.10 -9.24 12.76
CA LEU A 49 20.81 -10.07 13.94
C LEU A 49 21.32 -11.52 13.79
N ARG A 50 21.64 -11.98 12.58
CA ARG A 50 22.03 -13.38 12.31
C ARG A 50 23.24 -13.85 13.11
N SER A 51 24.22 -12.98 13.34
CA SER A 51 25.47 -13.34 14.03
C SER A 51 25.46 -13.09 15.54
N ILE A 52 24.44 -12.38 16.06
CA ILE A 52 24.42 -11.90 17.45
C ILE A 52 23.20 -12.35 18.25
N ALA A 53 22.12 -12.77 17.59
CA ALA A 53 20.90 -13.25 18.23
C ALA A 53 20.73 -14.75 18.00
N ALA A 54 20.18 -15.45 19.00
CA ALA A 54 19.73 -16.82 18.81
C ALA A 54 18.64 -16.88 17.72
N ASP A 55 18.61 -17.96 16.95
CA ASP A 55 17.70 -18.08 15.80
C ASP A 55 16.23 -17.90 16.19
N GLY A 56 15.79 -18.46 17.31
CA GLY A 56 14.41 -18.31 17.80
C GLY A 56 14.06 -16.86 18.16
N ASP A 57 14.98 -16.12 18.76
CA ASP A 57 14.77 -14.71 19.14
C ASP A 57 14.74 -13.81 17.91
N ARG A 58 15.64 -14.06 16.95
CA ARG A 58 15.66 -13.38 15.65
C ARG A 58 14.35 -13.61 14.89
N GLN A 59 13.91 -14.86 14.80
CA GLN A 59 12.64 -15.20 14.14
C GLN A 59 11.44 -14.56 14.83
N LEU A 60 11.42 -14.51 16.16
CA LEU A 60 10.37 -13.85 16.93
C LEU A 60 10.26 -12.36 16.59
N VAL A 61 11.39 -11.64 16.56
CA VAL A 61 11.41 -10.20 16.24
C VAL A 61 10.93 -9.98 14.80
N LEU A 62 11.48 -10.70 13.83
CA LEU A 62 11.11 -10.54 12.41
C LEU A 62 9.65 -10.90 12.14
N SER A 63 9.15 -11.98 12.75
CA SER A 63 7.75 -12.40 12.64
C SER A 63 6.82 -11.38 13.28
N SER A 64 7.20 -10.81 14.42
CA SER A 64 6.43 -9.76 15.09
C SER A 64 6.30 -8.52 14.22
N VAL A 65 7.41 -8.03 13.64
CA VAL A 65 7.37 -6.89 12.71
C VAL A 65 6.47 -7.21 11.51
N THR A 66 6.62 -8.40 10.92
CA THR A 66 5.82 -8.79 9.75
C THR A 66 4.31 -8.87 10.06
N HIS A 67 3.93 -9.46 11.18
CA HIS A 67 2.52 -9.50 11.63
C HIS A 67 1.98 -8.10 11.88
N ILE A 68 2.74 -7.26 12.58
CA ILE A 68 2.36 -5.87 12.84
C ILE A 68 2.08 -5.15 11.52
N TYR A 69 3.00 -5.23 10.55
CA TYR A 69 2.80 -4.60 9.25
C TYR A 69 1.57 -5.13 8.52
N ALA A 70 1.34 -6.44 8.52
CA ALA A 70 0.18 -7.06 7.90
C ALA A 70 -1.13 -6.55 8.50
N PHE A 71 -1.31 -6.67 9.82
CA PHE A 71 -2.55 -6.28 10.49
C PHE A 71 -2.76 -4.77 10.50
N MET A 72 -1.70 -3.96 10.62
CA MET A 72 -1.83 -2.50 10.58
C MET A 72 -2.19 -1.98 9.19
N LEU A 73 -1.70 -2.61 8.10
CA LEU A 73 -2.16 -2.27 6.73
C LEU A 73 -3.66 -2.56 6.55
N ILE A 74 -4.13 -3.70 7.06
CA ILE A 74 -5.55 -4.07 7.04
C ILE A 74 -6.38 -3.06 7.85
N LEU A 75 -5.98 -2.80 9.11
CA LEU A 75 -6.67 -1.91 10.03
C LEU A 75 -6.77 -0.47 9.48
N THR A 76 -5.69 0.03 8.88
CA THR A 76 -5.61 1.41 8.38
C THR A 76 -6.19 1.60 6.98
N GLY A 77 -6.50 0.53 6.25
CA GLY A 77 -7.02 0.59 4.89
C GLY A 77 -8.33 1.36 4.74
N ALA A 78 -9.33 1.04 5.57
CA ALA A 78 -10.62 1.76 5.58
C ALA A 78 -10.47 3.23 6.03
N PRO A 79 -9.84 3.52 7.18
CA PRO A 79 -9.63 4.90 7.63
C PRO A 79 -8.87 5.77 6.64
N SER A 80 -7.86 5.23 5.95
CA SER A 80 -7.07 6.00 4.98
C SER A 80 -7.94 6.56 3.84
N LEU A 81 -8.78 5.74 3.23
CA LEU A 81 -9.65 6.20 2.13
C LEU A 81 -10.72 7.18 2.60
N ILE A 82 -11.31 6.95 3.78
CA ILE A 82 -12.30 7.86 4.37
C ILE A 82 -11.67 9.21 4.69
N LEU A 83 -10.47 9.22 5.24
CA LEU A 83 -9.76 10.43 5.58
C LEU A 83 -9.38 11.24 4.32
N THR A 84 -8.93 10.58 3.26
CA THR A 84 -8.70 11.26 1.96
C THR A 84 -9.99 11.87 1.41
N ARG A 85 -11.13 11.16 1.51
CA ARG A 85 -12.42 11.70 1.08
C ARG A 85 -12.86 12.89 1.92
N HIS A 86 -12.71 12.81 3.24
CA HIS A 86 -13.00 13.89 4.16
C HIS A 86 -12.20 15.16 3.83
N ALA A 87 -10.91 15.02 3.54
CA ALA A 87 -10.09 16.15 3.10
C ALA A 87 -10.61 16.76 1.79
N ALA A 88 -10.91 15.93 0.79
CA ALA A 88 -11.44 16.39 -0.49
C ALA A 88 -12.77 17.14 -0.33
N ASP A 89 -13.68 16.65 0.51
CA ASP A 89 -14.95 17.31 0.82
C ASP A 89 -14.72 18.64 1.55
N ALA A 90 -13.83 18.68 2.55
CA ALA A 90 -13.50 19.90 3.30
C ALA A 90 -12.88 21.00 2.43
N PHE A 91 -12.01 20.64 1.47
CA PHE A 91 -11.47 21.60 0.49
C PHE A 91 -12.53 22.06 -0.51
N SER A 92 -13.47 21.19 -0.89
CA SER A 92 -14.55 21.54 -1.83
C SER A 92 -15.61 22.44 -1.20
N GLU A 93 -15.88 22.28 0.10
CA GLU A 93 -16.80 23.11 0.88
C GLU A 93 -16.16 24.42 1.40
N ASP A 94 -14.91 24.73 1.01
CA ASP A 94 -14.13 25.89 1.48
C ASP A 94 -14.01 25.97 3.02
N ARG A 95 -13.85 24.80 3.66
CA ARG A 95 -13.70 24.64 5.12
C ARG A 95 -12.40 23.91 5.48
N PRO A 96 -11.22 24.41 5.06
CA PRO A 96 -9.95 23.75 5.30
C PRO A 96 -9.60 23.59 6.79
N GLY A 97 -10.17 24.43 7.67
CA GLY A 97 -9.96 24.32 9.13
C GLY A 97 -10.48 23.03 9.78
N LYS A 98 -11.31 22.23 9.10
CA LYS A 98 -11.80 20.92 9.59
C LYS A 98 -10.85 19.75 9.31
N VAL A 99 -9.87 19.96 8.43
CA VAL A 99 -8.96 18.91 7.92
C VAL A 99 -8.11 18.33 9.06
N LEU A 100 -7.46 19.19 9.86
CA LEU A 100 -6.63 18.78 11.01
C LEU A 100 -7.44 18.10 12.13
N PRO A 101 -8.56 18.67 12.63
CA PRO A 101 -9.44 18.01 13.59
C PRO A 101 -9.88 16.60 13.19
N GLY A 102 -10.27 16.42 11.92
CA GLY A 102 -10.70 15.12 11.40
C GLY A 102 -9.56 14.12 11.30
N TYR A 103 -8.38 14.57 10.87
CA TYR A 103 -7.17 13.76 10.91
C TYR A 103 -6.83 13.29 12.33
N LEU A 104 -6.81 14.19 13.32
CA LEU A 104 -6.52 13.84 14.71
C LEU A 104 -7.53 12.84 15.28
N ALA A 105 -8.83 13.02 14.98
CA ALA A 105 -9.88 12.07 15.40
C ALA A 105 -9.65 10.66 14.85
N VAL A 106 -9.38 10.55 13.54
CA VAL A 106 -9.10 9.25 12.90
C VAL A 106 -7.81 8.65 13.43
N LEU A 107 -6.75 9.45 13.58
CA LEU A 107 -5.47 9.00 14.11
C LEU A 107 -5.61 8.42 15.52
N THR A 108 -6.27 9.14 16.43
CA THR A 108 -6.52 8.67 17.80
C THR A 108 -7.34 7.39 17.82
N GLY A 109 -8.41 7.31 17.02
CA GLY A 109 -9.24 6.11 16.92
C GLY A 109 -8.47 4.89 16.42
N VAL A 110 -7.64 5.07 15.39
CA VAL A 110 -6.79 4.01 14.83
C VAL A 110 -5.71 3.57 15.82
N MET A 111 -5.04 4.52 16.50
CA MET A 111 -4.04 4.20 17.52
C MET A 111 -4.65 3.44 18.68
N ALA A 112 -5.86 3.81 19.13
CA ALA A 112 -6.58 3.08 20.16
C ALA A 112 -6.96 1.65 19.70
N ALA A 113 -7.47 1.50 18.48
CA ALA A 113 -7.78 0.19 17.92
C ALA A 113 -6.53 -0.69 17.76
N ALA A 114 -5.40 -0.11 17.33
CA ALA A 114 -4.11 -0.81 17.25
C ALA A 114 -3.61 -1.22 18.63
N ALA A 115 -3.69 -0.34 19.63
CA ALA A 115 -3.27 -0.63 21.00
C ALA A 115 -4.10 -1.78 21.61
N LEU A 116 -5.42 -1.75 21.45
CA LEU A 116 -6.31 -2.80 21.95
C LEU A 116 -6.12 -4.12 21.21
N GLY A 117 -6.10 -4.10 19.88
CA GLY A 117 -5.98 -5.31 19.05
C GLY A 117 -4.61 -5.97 19.18
N ALA A 118 -3.54 -5.21 18.95
CA ALA A 118 -2.18 -5.73 19.08
C ALA A 118 -1.83 -6.02 20.55
N GLY A 119 -2.28 -5.19 21.49
CA GLY A 119 -2.09 -5.42 22.93
C GLY A 119 -2.71 -6.74 23.38
N ALA A 120 -3.95 -7.02 22.99
CA ALA A 120 -4.59 -8.31 23.26
C ALA A 120 -3.84 -9.47 22.59
N PHE A 121 -3.44 -9.32 21.33
CA PHE A 121 -2.71 -10.37 20.61
C PHE A 121 -1.35 -10.69 21.25
N PHE A 122 -0.54 -9.69 21.59
CA PHE A 122 0.75 -9.90 22.22
C PHE A 122 0.62 -10.43 23.65
N TYR A 123 -0.33 -9.91 24.42
CA TYR A 123 -0.53 -10.32 25.82
C TYR A 123 -1.05 -11.75 25.95
N PHE A 124 -2.11 -12.11 25.21
CA PHE A 124 -2.73 -13.44 25.30
C PHE A 124 -2.15 -14.46 24.31
N GLY A 125 -1.71 -14.01 23.14
CA GLY A 125 -1.28 -14.87 22.05
C GLY A 125 0.23 -15.15 22.00
N VAL A 126 1.08 -14.28 22.56
CA VAL A 126 2.53 -14.42 22.44
C VAL A 126 3.17 -14.56 23.83
N PRO A 127 3.35 -15.80 24.34
CA PRO A 127 3.94 -16.04 25.65
C PRO A 127 5.41 -15.61 25.64
N SER A 128 5.67 -14.40 26.12
CA SER A 128 6.96 -13.71 26.07
C SER A 128 7.08 -12.74 27.25
N SER A 129 8.25 -12.15 27.45
CA SER A 129 8.42 -11.18 28.53
C SER A 129 7.46 -10.00 28.37
N PRO A 130 6.95 -9.39 29.46
CA PRO A 130 6.08 -8.22 29.36
C PRO A 130 6.72 -7.12 28.51
N ALA A 131 8.02 -6.89 28.67
CA ALA A 131 8.77 -5.92 27.87
C ALA A 131 8.65 -6.16 26.36
N PHE A 132 8.66 -7.42 25.92
CA PHE A 132 8.45 -7.79 24.52
C PHE A 132 7.02 -7.48 24.06
N GLN A 133 6.03 -7.85 24.87
CA GLN A 133 4.61 -7.62 24.56
C GLN A 133 4.27 -6.13 24.46
N TRP A 134 4.83 -5.31 25.37
CA TRP A 134 4.72 -3.85 25.32
C TRP A 134 5.41 -3.27 24.09
N ALA A 135 6.61 -3.76 23.74
CA ALA A 135 7.32 -3.31 22.53
C ALA A 135 6.53 -3.61 21.26
N GLY A 136 5.98 -4.83 21.13
CA GLY A 136 5.15 -5.23 19.99
C GLY A 136 3.89 -4.37 19.86
N THR A 137 3.23 -4.09 20.99
CA THR A 137 2.04 -3.22 21.04
C THR A 137 2.39 -1.78 20.67
N ALA A 138 3.48 -1.23 21.23
CA ALA A 138 3.93 0.12 20.93
C ALA A 138 4.32 0.27 19.46
N LEU A 139 5.02 -0.72 18.90
CA LEU A 139 5.36 -0.73 17.48
C LEU A 139 4.11 -0.78 16.61
N ALA A 140 3.10 -1.58 16.96
CA ALA A 140 1.84 -1.63 16.23
C ALA A 140 1.11 -0.29 16.20
N VAL A 141 1.02 0.38 17.35
CA VAL A 141 0.43 1.73 17.45
C VAL A 141 1.17 2.72 16.57
N LEU A 142 2.52 2.71 16.59
CA LEU A 142 3.33 3.58 15.75
C LEU A 142 3.14 3.26 14.26
N VAL A 143 3.19 1.99 13.85
CA VAL A 143 3.02 1.60 12.44
C VAL A 143 1.63 2.01 11.93
N ALA A 144 0.58 1.85 12.73
CA ALA A 144 -0.75 2.31 12.37
C ALA A 144 -0.80 3.85 12.17
N ALA A 145 -0.20 4.59 13.10
CA ALA A 145 -0.09 6.04 13.02
C ALA A 145 0.72 6.49 11.80
N ILE A 146 1.83 5.82 11.50
CA ILE A 146 2.70 6.07 10.35
C ILE A 146 1.93 5.88 9.04
N PHE A 147 1.18 4.78 8.89
CA PHE A 147 0.42 4.55 7.66
C PHE A 147 -0.66 5.61 7.43
N ILE A 148 -1.42 5.98 8.46
CA ILE A 148 -2.41 7.05 8.34
C ILE A 148 -1.73 8.37 7.97
N THR A 149 -0.66 8.74 8.66
CA THR A 149 0.06 10.01 8.44
C THR A 149 0.70 10.06 7.06
N ALA A 150 1.39 9.00 6.64
CA ALA A 150 2.08 8.92 5.36
C ALA A 150 1.09 8.93 4.19
N ASN A 151 0.00 8.16 4.26
CA ASN A 151 -1.04 8.17 3.24
C ASN A 151 -1.67 9.56 3.11
N TYR A 152 -1.90 10.23 4.23
CA TYR A 152 -2.48 11.57 4.25
C TYR A 152 -1.52 12.63 3.71
N LEU A 153 -0.26 12.61 4.13
CA LEU A 153 0.78 13.50 3.64
C LEU A 153 1.05 13.29 2.14
N GLY A 154 0.89 12.06 1.65
CA GLY A 154 0.89 11.74 0.23
C GLY A 154 -0.20 12.48 -0.55
N THR A 155 -1.36 12.76 0.07
CA THR A 155 -2.39 13.61 -0.59
C THR A 155 -1.96 15.06 -0.74
N LEU A 156 -1.15 15.57 0.20
CA LEU A 156 -0.58 16.93 0.22
C LEU A 156 0.71 17.06 -0.60
N LYS A 157 1.18 15.96 -1.20
CA LYS A 157 2.31 15.89 -2.13
C LYS A 157 3.72 16.07 -1.53
N HIS A 158 3.90 15.82 -0.23
CA HIS A 158 5.20 15.97 0.45
C HIS A 158 6.05 14.69 0.44
N TYR A 159 6.33 14.16 -0.74
CA TYR A 159 7.01 12.86 -0.90
C TYR A 159 8.46 12.86 -0.42
N GLY A 160 9.16 13.98 -0.55
CA GLY A 160 10.54 14.11 -0.03
C GLY A 160 10.59 13.92 1.48
N SER A 161 9.68 14.55 2.22
CA SER A 161 9.56 14.39 3.67
C SER A 161 9.16 12.97 4.05
N ILE A 162 8.26 12.33 3.29
CA ILE A 162 7.90 10.92 3.52
C ILE A 162 9.14 10.03 3.38
N LEU A 163 9.85 10.11 2.24
CA LEU A 163 11.03 9.28 1.98
C LEU A 163 12.14 9.51 3.01
N ALA A 164 12.43 10.78 3.35
CA ALA A 164 13.43 11.13 4.35
C ALA A 164 13.06 10.59 5.75
N SER A 165 11.78 10.64 6.12
CA SER A 165 11.28 10.11 7.39
C SER A 165 11.44 8.60 7.45
N PHE A 166 10.97 7.89 6.41
CA PHE A 166 11.10 6.43 6.31
C PHE A 166 12.56 6.00 6.36
N PHE A 167 13.43 6.59 5.54
CA PHE A 167 14.85 6.26 5.52
C PHE A 167 15.50 6.49 6.90
N SER A 168 15.35 7.68 7.47
CA SER A 168 15.98 8.03 8.76
C SER A 168 15.48 7.16 9.91
N GLY A 169 14.16 6.94 9.97
CA GLY A 169 13.54 6.13 11.00
C GLY A 169 13.95 4.66 10.94
N TYR A 170 14.04 4.09 9.74
CA TYR A 170 14.47 2.70 9.56
C TYR A 170 15.96 2.49 9.79
N VAL A 171 16.81 3.43 9.35
CA VAL A 171 18.25 3.40 9.66
C VAL A 171 18.46 3.42 11.18
N LEU A 172 17.78 4.33 11.89
CA LEU A 172 17.85 4.37 13.35
C LEU A 172 17.29 3.09 13.99
N SER A 173 16.18 2.57 13.48
CA SER A 173 15.58 1.31 13.95
C SER A 173 16.56 0.15 13.88
N CYS A 174 17.27 0.00 12.74
CA CYS A 174 18.24 -1.07 12.54
C CYS A 174 19.47 -0.90 13.44
N ILE A 175 20.00 0.32 13.54
CA ILE A 175 21.16 0.63 14.40
C ILE A 175 20.83 0.33 15.86
N LEU A 176 19.70 0.82 16.37
CA LEU A 176 19.32 0.61 17.76
C LEU A 176 19.00 -0.86 18.06
N ALA A 177 18.28 -1.55 17.16
CA ALA A 177 17.99 -2.97 17.33
C ALA A 177 19.28 -3.79 17.38
N PHE A 178 20.24 -3.52 16.50
CA PHE A 178 21.54 -4.19 16.50
C PHE A 178 22.36 -3.88 17.76
N GLU A 179 22.54 -2.61 18.10
CA GLU A 179 23.36 -2.20 19.26
C GLU A 179 22.81 -2.70 20.58
N LEU A 180 21.49 -2.67 20.77
CA LEU A 180 20.86 -3.17 21.99
C LEU A 180 20.98 -4.70 22.10
N THR A 181 20.74 -5.42 21.01
CA THR A 181 20.90 -6.89 20.98
C THR A 181 22.34 -7.31 21.25
N ARG A 182 23.30 -6.58 20.68
CA ARG A 182 24.74 -6.84 20.86
C ARG A 182 25.18 -6.67 22.32
N ARG A 183 24.65 -5.64 23.01
CA ARG A 183 25.00 -5.35 24.42
C ARG A 183 24.31 -6.27 25.41
N TYR A 184 23.11 -6.73 25.08
CA TYR A 184 22.29 -7.58 25.94
C TYR A 184 21.78 -8.80 25.15
N PRO A 185 22.65 -9.79 24.87
CA PRO A 185 22.26 -10.99 24.15
C PRO A 185 21.17 -11.78 24.90
N GLY A 186 20.25 -12.40 24.15
CA GLY A 186 19.15 -13.20 24.71
C GLY A 186 17.89 -12.40 25.11
N GLU A 187 17.87 -11.09 24.86
CA GLU A 187 16.74 -10.21 25.16
C GLU A 187 16.06 -9.69 23.88
N PRO A 188 15.21 -10.48 23.19
CA PRO A 188 14.53 -10.07 21.95
C PRO A 188 13.65 -8.82 22.11
N ALA A 189 13.22 -8.51 23.34
CA ALA A 189 12.46 -7.30 23.65
C ALA A 189 13.24 -6.03 23.30
N LEU A 190 14.56 -6.03 23.53
CA LEU A 190 15.41 -4.87 23.30
C LEU A 190 15.61 -4.59 21.81
N ALA A 191 15.71 -5.64 20.99
CA ALA A 191 15.72 -5.50 19.54
C ALA A 191 14.44 -4.81 19.04
N LEU A 192 13.28 -5.25 19.56
CA LEU A 192 11.98 -4.70 19.19
C LEU A 192 11.80 -3.26 19.69
N TRP A 193 12.27 -2.93 20.90
CA TRP A 193 12.32 -1.56 21.41
C TRP A 193 13.24 -0.65 20.58
N GLY A 194 14.37 -1.15 20.09
CA GLY A 194 15.21 -0.42 19.14
C GLY A 194 14.44 -0.04 17.88
N PHE A 195 13.60 -0.96 17.39
CA PHE A 195 12.69 -0.71 16.27
C PHE A 195 11.60 0.32 16.62
N VAL A 196 11.01 0.23 17.81
CA VAL A 196 10.02 1.21 18.32
C VAL A 196 10.61 2.62 18.34
N LEU A 197 11.84 2.81 18.83
CA LEU A 197 12.47 4.13 18.93
C LEU A 197 12.74 4.74 17.55
N GLY A 198 13.21 3.96 16.59
CA GLY A 198 13.38 4.45 15.22
C GLY A 198 12.05 4.75 14.52
N HIS A 199 11.00 3.95 14.77
CA HIS A 199 9.65 4.23 14.27
C HIS A 199 8.99 5.42 14.97
N LEU A 200 9.33 5.71 16.22
CA LEU A 200 8.90 6.92 16.91
C LEU A 200 9.49 8.15 16.21
N LEU A 201 10.79 8.13 15.88
CA LEU A 201 11.40 9.20 15.08
C LEU A 201 10.70 9.34 13.72
N LEU A 202 10.47 8.23 13.02
CA LEU A 202 9.75 8.20 11.74
C LEU A 202 8.40 8.91 11.86
N PHE A 203 7.59 8.50 12.84
CA PHE A 203 6.28 9.09 13.10
C PHE A 203 6.38 10.58 13.43
N LEU A 204 7.30 10.99 14.31
CA LEU A 204 7.47 12.39 14.69
C LEU A 204 7.87 13.26 13.49
N MET A 205 8.73 12.78 12.60
CA MET A 205 9.10 13.50 11.37
C MET A 205 7.91 13.65 10.42
N LEU A 206 7.13 12.57 10.20
CA LEU A 206 5.92 12.62 9.38
C LEU A 206 4.87 13.55 9.98
N PHE A 207 4.64 13.45 11.29
CA PHE A 207 3.66 14.25 12.00
C PHE A 207 4.06 15.73 11.98
N ALA A 208 5.34 16.05 12.20
CA ALA A 208 5.84 17.42 12.10
C ALA A 208 5.72 18.00 10.68
N ALA A 209 6.00 17.20 9.65
CA ALA A 209 5.81 17.61 8.26
C ALA A 209 4.33 17.90 7.95
N LEU A 210 3.44 17.01 8.39
CA LEU A 210 1.99 17.19 8.21
C LEU A 210 1.47 18.42 8.96
N TYR A 211 1.89 18.58 10.22
CA TYR A 211 1.42 19.67 11.08
C TYR A 211 1.84 21.06 10.56
N ARG A 212 2.97 21.15 9.86
CA ARG A 212 3.42 22.40 9.22
C ARG A 212 2.59 22.76 7.99
N GLU A 213 2.06 21.77 7.28
CA GLU A 213 1.34 21.98 6.02
C GLU A 213 -0.15 22.24 6.21
N LEU A 214 -0.73 21.65 7.27
CA LEU A 214 -2.15 21.80 7.54
C LEU A 214 -2.45 23.24 8.01
N PRO A 215 -3.48 23.90 7.46
CA PRO A 215 -3.90 25.22 7.90
C PRO A 215 -4.15 25.25 9.40
N ALA A 216 -3.83 26.38 10.04
CA ALA A 216 -4.10 26.61 11.44
C ALA A 216 -5.63 26.62 11.69
N GLY A 217 -6.21 25.45 11.88
CA GLY A 217 -7.61 25.25 12.26
C GLY A 217 -7.76 25.07 13.77
N SER A 218 -8.96 24.66 14.19
CA SER A 218 -9.15 24.19 15.57
C SER A 218 -8.18 23.04 15.83
N ARG A 219 -7.50 23.09 16.99
CA ARG A 219 -6.58 22.02 17.42
C ARG A 219 -7.30 20.95 18.23
N SER A 220 -8.62 21.04 18.35
CA SER A 220 -9.46 20.05 19.01
C SER A 220 -9.78 18.87 18.11
N VAL A 221 -9.91 17.69 18.70
CA VAL A 221 -10.45 16.50 18.02
C VAL A 221 -11.90 16.75 17.60
N ASP A 222 -12.22 16.55 16.33
CA ASP A 222 -13.61 16.62 15.83
C ASP A 222 -14.07 15.23 15.33
N LEU A 223 -14.92 14.60 16.14
CA LEU A 223 -15.51 13.29 15.85
C LEU A 223 -16.56 13.35 14.71
N SER A 224 -16.93 14.53 14.20
CA SER A 224 -17.81 14.65 13.05
C SER A 224 -17.25 13.96 11.80
N SER A 225 -15.91 13.90 11.70
CA SER A 225 -15.19 13.13 10.68
C SER A 225 -15.57 11.65 10.66
N LEU A 226 -15.87 11.04 11.81
CA LEU A 226 -16.29 9.64 11.91
C LEU A 226 -17.64 9.36 11.23
N ARG A 227 -18.49 10.40 11.05
CA ARG A 227 -19.75 10.25 10.30
C ARG A 227 -19.50 9.86 8.83
N HIS A 228 -18.32 10.16 8.28
CA HIS A 228 -17.96 9.80 6.90
C HIS A 228 -17.86 8.29 6.70
N PHE A 229 -17.51 7.51 7.73
CA PHE A 229 -17.54 6.04 7.65
C PHE A 229 -18.95 5.52 7.38
N ARG A 230 -19.98 6.17 7.96
CA ARG A 230 -21.39 5.82 7.73
C ARG A 230 -21.90 6.33 6.38
N ARG A 231 -21.38 7.44 5.89
CA ARG A 231 -21.74 8.03 4.59
C ARG A 231 -21.15 7.27 3.41
N PHE A 232 -19.94 6.71 3.58
CA PHE A 232 -19.16 6.07 2.51
C PHE A 232 -18.74 4.63 2.83
N PRO A 233 -19.67 3.73 3.21
CA PRO A 233 -19.33 2.37 3.64
C PRO A 233 -18.66 1.55 2.54
N ALA A 234 -19.09 1.71 1.28
CA ALA A 234 -18.46 1.01 0.15
C ALA A 234 -17.00 1.43 -0.05
N LEU A 235 -16.65 2.69 0.23
CA LEU A 235 -15.27 3.17 0.14
C LEU A 235 -14.41 2.63 1.29
N ALA A 236 -14.94 2.66 2.52
CA ALA A 236 -14.28 2.05 3.67
C ALA A 236 -14.02 0.56 3.43
N LEU A 237 -15.04 -0.19 3.03
CA LEU A 237 -14.92 -1.63 2.75
C LEU A 237 -13.94 -1.92 1.60
N ALA A 238 -13.92 -1.09 0.55
CA ALA A 238 -12.95 -1.28 -0.53
C ALA A 238 -11.50 -1.14 -0.01
N GLY A 239 -11.23 -0.16 0.86
CA GLY A 239 -9.90 0.01 1.48
C GLY A 239 -9.51 -1.14 2.40
N LEU A 240 -10.45 -1.62 3.22
CA LEU A 240 -10.25 -2.78 4.09
C LEU A 240 -9.98 -4.06 3.27
N LEU A 241 -10.86 -4.38 2.33
CA LEU A 241 -10.81 -5.62 1.55
C LEU A 241 -9.63 -5.64 0.58
N TYR A 242 -9.21 -4.50 0.05
CA TYR A 242 -7.98 -4.42 -0.73
C TYR A 242 -6.77 -4.89 0.10
N ASN A 243 -6.56 -4.29 1.27
CA ASN A 243 -5.43 -4.63 2.13
C ASN A 243 -5.55 -6.05 2.69
N ALA A 244 -6.75 -6.46 3.09
CA ALA A 244 -7.01 -7.84 3.51
C ALA A 244 -6.72 -8.82 2.38
N GLY A 245 -7.13 -8.51 1.15
CA GLY A 245 -6.90 -9.35 -0.02
C GLY A 245 -5.43 -9.48 -0.39
N LEU A 246 -4.61 -8.47 -0.11
CA LEU A 246 -3.17 -8.52 -0.34
C LEU A 246 -2.46 -9.48 0.63
N TRP A 247 -3.00 -9.62 1.85
CA TRP A 247 -2.41 -10.40 2.93
C TRP A 247 -3.07 -11.77 3.15
N ILE A 248 -4.31 -11.99 2.69
CA ILE A 248 -5.10 -13.17 3.05
C ILE A 248 -4.42 -14.48 2.72
N ASP A 249 -3.71 -14.57 1.60
CA ASP A 249 -2.92 -15.76 1.26
C ASP A 249 -1.83 -16.02 2.30
N LYS A 250 -1.03 -15.01 2.67
CA LYS A 250 0.02 -15.16 3.68
C LYS A 250 -0.56 -15.57 5.03
N LEU A 251 -1.65 -14.94 5.46
CA LEU A 251 -2.35 -15.33 6.69
C LEU A 251 -2.80 -16.81 6.61
N LEU A 252 -3.35 -17.25 5.48
CA LEU A 252 -3.72 -18.64 5.31
C LEU A 252 -2.51 -19.58 5.37
N PHE A 253 -1.39 -19.19 4.77
CA PHE A 253 -0.13 -19.95 4.86
C PHE A 253 0.41 -20.01 6.29
N TRP A 254 0.31 -18.94 7.07
CA TRP A 254 0.80 -18.91 8.45
C TRP A 254 0.03 -19.87 9.36
N TRP A 255 -1.30 -19.90 9.29
CA TRP A 255 -2.09 -20.70 10.23
C TRP A 255 -2.53 -22.08 9.72
N PHE A 256 -2.56 -22.31 8.40
CA PHE A 256 -3.15 -23.53 7.83
C PHE A 256 -2.21 -24.32 6.89
N SER A 257 -1.04 -23.80 6.55
CA SER A 257 -0.10 -24.55 5.70
C SER A 257 0.59 -25.66 6.49
N PRO A 258 0.78 -26.86 5.90
CA PRO A 258 1.67 -27.88 6.48
C PRO A 258 3.12 -27.40 6.68
N GLY A 259 3.56 -26.43 5.88
CA GLY A 259 4.87 -25.80 5.98
C GLY A 259 4.93 -24.59 6.93
N SER A 260 3.87 -24.34 7.72
CA SER A 260 3.88 -23.27 8.70
C SER A 260 4.87 -23.55 9.83
N VAL A 261 5.61 -22.53 10.25
CA VAL A 261 6.50 -22.59 11.39
C VAL A 261 5.87 -21.82 12.55
N GLN A 262 5.61 -22.51 13.66
CA GLN A 262 5.18 -21.87 14.89
C GLN A 262 6.36 -21.17 15.54
N VAL A 263 6.37 -19.84 15.51
CA VAL A 263 7.47 -19.03 16.04
C VAL A 263 7.35 -18.91 17.56
N ARG A 264 6.17 -18.50 18.05
CA ARG A 264 5.85 -18.44 19.49
C ARG A 264 4.35 -18.27 19.73
N GLY A 265 3.74 -19.16 20.50
CA GLY A 265 2.31 -19.11 20.81
C GLY A 265 1.45 -19.06 19.54
N ALA A 266 0.62 -18.03 19.41
CA ALA A 266 -0.26 -17.78 18.28
C ALA A 266 0.45 -17.15 17.05
N MET A 267 1.76 -16.90 17.12
CA MET A 267 2.54 -16.34 16.02
C MET A 267 3.14 -17.45 15.16
N PHE A 268 2.72 -17.50 13.91
CA PHE A 268 3.16 -18.46 12.91
C PHE A 268 3.73 -17.73 11.70
N SER A 269 4.72 -18.30 11.02
CA SER A 269 5.24 -17.78 9.76
C SER A 269 5.27 -18.88 8.70
N ALA A 270 5.43 -18.50 7.43
CA ALA A 270 5.67 -19.45 6.35
C ALA A 270 6.89 -18.97 5.55
N PRO A 271 8.12 -19.08 6.11
CA PRO A 271 9.31 -18.40 5.59
C PRO A 271 9.56 -18.65 4.11
N ASP A 272 9.39 -19.90 3.67
CA ASP A 272 9.63 -20.32 2.28
C ASP A 272 8.62 -19.67 1.30
N TYR A 273 7.37 -19.49 1.74
CA TYR A 273 6.35 -18.77 0.95
C TYR A 273 6.56 -17.25 1.03
N ASP A 274 6.76 -16.72 2.24
CA ASP A 274 6.87 -15.30 2.53
C ASP A 274 8.00 -14.64 1.74
N VAL A 275 9.21 -15.23 1.73
CA VAL A 275 10.37 -14.67 1.03
C VAL A 275 10.15 -14.60 -0.48
N ALA A 276 9.58 -15.65 -1.07
CA ALA A 276 9.30 -15.71 -2.50
C ALA A 276 8.25 -14.67 -2.89
N VAL A 277 7.18 -14.53 -2.09
CA VAL A 277 6.14 -13.55 -2.36
C VAL A 277 6.69 -12.12 -2.20
N TYR A 278 7.44 -11.81 -1.14
CA TYR A 278 7.99 -10.47 -0.96
C TYR A 278 8.94 -10.06 -2.10
N LEU A 279 9.79 -10.98 -2.56
CA LEU A 279 10.64 -10.76 -3.74
C LEU A 279 9.81 -10.50 -4.99
N SER A 280 8.75 -11.28 -5.21
CA SER A 280 7.89 -11.06 -6.37
C SER A 280 7.14 -9.73 -6.33
N VAL A 281 6.76 -9.20 -5.17
CA VAL A 281 6.06 -7.91 -5.11
C VAL A 281 7.04 -6.73 -5.26
N LEU A 282 8.34 -6.89 -4.99
CA LEU A 282 9.37 -5.91 -5.37
C LEU A 282 9.47 -5.74 -6.90
N SER A 283 9.01 -6.69 -7.71
CA SER A 283 9.03 -6.58 -9.17
C SER A 283 8.08 -5.52 -9.72
N ILE A 284 7.20 -4.96 -8.88
CA ILE A 284 6.17 -3.98 -9.25
C ILE A 284 6.73 -2.57 -9.42
N VAL A 285 7.93 -2.29 -8.88
CA VAL A 285 8.50 -0.93 -8.83
C VAL A 285 8.56 -0.24 -10.20
N PRO A 286 9.02 -0.89 -11.29
CA PRO A 286 9.01 -0.27 -12.62
C PRO A 286 7.60 0.03 -13.13
N GLY A 287 6.63 -0.86 -12.91
CA GLY A 287 5.23 -0.64 -13.27
C GLY A 287 4.61 0.53 -12.52
N MET A 288 4.88 0.65 -11.21
CA MET A 288 4.40 1.78 -10.40
C MET A 288 5.03 3.11 -10.80
N ALA A 289 6.29 3.11 -11.24
CA ALA A 289 6.92 4.30 -11.80
C ALA A 289 6.18 4.79 -13.06
N VAL A 290 5.86 3.88 -13.98
CA VAL A 290 5.08 4.22 -15.19
C VAL A 290 3.66 4.65 -14.82
N PHE A 291 3.03 3.95 -13.89
CA PHE A 291 1.70 4.27 -13.40
C PHE A 291 1.63 5.72 -12.92
N CYS A 292 2.49 6.13 -11.97
CA CYS A 292 2.45 7.49 -11.43
C CYS A 292 2.84 8.55 -12.47
N LEU A 293 3.92 8.33 -13.23
CA LEU A 293 4.48 9.35 -14.13
C LEU A 293 3.65 9.57 -15.40
N LYS A 294 3.09 8.50 -15.97
CA LYS A 294 2.42 8.53 -17.27
C LYS A 294 0.92 8.33 -17.14
N LEU A 295 0.50 7.21 -16.55
CA LEU A 295 -0.92 6.83 -16.54
C LEU A 295 -1.74 7.75 -15.64
N GLU A 296 -1.44 7.79 -14.34
CA GLU A 296 -2.22 8.56 -13.36
C GLU A 296 -2.19 10.05 -13.69
N THR A 297 -1.00 10.59 -13.96
CA THR A 297 -0.83 12.01 -14.25
C THR A 297 -1.53 12.42 -15.55
N GLY A 298 -1.35 11.65 -16.63
CA GLY A 298 -2.01 11.92 -17.90
C GLY A 298 -3.53 11.81 -17.79
N PHE A 299 -4.03 10.81 -17.06
CA PHE A 299 -5.46 10.68 -16.80
C PHE A 299 -6.00 11.88 -16.01
N ALA A 300 -5.37 12.23 -14.89
CA ALA A 300 -5.85 13.28 -14.01
C ALA A 300 -5.82 14.68 -14.65
N GLU A 301 -4.81 14.97 -15.48
CA GLU A 301 -4.73 16.18 -16.31
C GLU A 301 -5.96 16.35 -17.19
N ASN A 302 -6.21 15.36 -18.04
CA ASN A 302 -7.28 15.40 -19.02
C ASN A 302 -8.66 15.35 -18.33
N PHE A 303 -8.78 14.58 -17.25
CA PHE A 303 -10.01 14.51 -16.45
C PHE A 303 -10.34 15.85 -15.79
N THR A 304 -9.36 16.53 -15.20
CA THR A 304 -9.55 17.86 -14.61
C THR A 304 -9.92 18.89 -15.70
N ARG A 305 -9.28 18.82 -16.87
CA ARG A 305 -9.60 19.69 -18.00
C ARG A 305 -11.03 19.50 -18.47
N TYR A 306 -11.50 18.25 -18.55
CA TYR A 306 -12.86 17.92 -18.93
C TYR A 306 -13.90 18.58 -18.01
N PHE A 307 -13.75 18.46 -16.69
CA PHE A 307 -14.67 19.10 -15.74
C PHE A 307 -14.62 20.63 -15.75
N LYS A 308 -13.43 21.22 -15.96
CA LYS A 308 -13.32 22.68 -16.14
C LYS A 308 -14.08 23.15 -17.39
N GLN A 309 -13.95 22.44 -18.51
CA GLN A 309 -14.67 22.75 -19.74
C GLN A 309 -16.19 22.57 -19.59
N LEU A 310 -16.60 21.51 -18.90
CA LEU A 310 -18.00 21.23 -18.61
C LEU A 310 -18.63 22.35 -17.77
N ASN A 311 -17.99 22.73 -16.66
CA ASN A 311 -18.47 23.82 -15.80
C ASN A 311 -18.39 25.19 -16.48
N GLY A 312 -17.48 25.35 -17.44
CA GLY A 312 -17.34 26.56 -18.26
C GLY A 312 -18.28 26.65 -19.47
N GLY A 313 -19.19 25.68 -19.67
CA GLY A 313 -20.17 25.72 -20.76
C GLY A 313 -19.59 25.46 -22.16
N SER A 314 -18.51 24.68 -22.26
CA SER A 314 -17.91 24.33 -23.55
C SER A 314 -18.87 23.52 -24.44
N SER A 315 -18.70 23.62 -25.77
CA SER A 315 -19.52 22.86 -26.72
C SER A 315 -19.36 21.34 -26.56
N LEU A 316 -20.38 20.57 -26.95
CA LEU A 316 -20.35 19.11 -26.91
C LEU A 316 -19.19 18.53 -27.74
N GLY A 317 -18.84 19.16 -28.87
CA GLY A 317 -17.70 18.77 -29.69
C GLY A 317 -16.37 18.87 -28.93
N THR A 318 -16.16 19.95 -28.18
CA THR A 318 -14.97 20.14 -27.33
C THR A 318 -14.92 19.13 -26.18
N LEU A 319 -16.07 18.85 -25.54
CA LEU A 319 -16.15 17.82 -24.50
C LEU A 319 -15.82 16.43 -25.04
N ASN A 320 -16.32 16.09 -26.23
CA ASN A 320 -16.06 14.81 -26.89
C ASN A 320 -14.59 14.66 -27.30
N ALA A 321 -13.97 15.73 -27.78
CA ALA A 321 -12.53 15.76 -28.07
C ALA A 321 -11.71 15.51 -26.79
N THR A 322 -12.02 16.19 -25.69
CA THR A 322 -11.33 15.99 -24.41
C THR A 322 -11.56 14.59 -23.83
N LYS A 323 -12.77 14.02 -23.99
CA LYS A 323 -13.05 12.62 -23.65
C LYS A 323 -12.20 11.65 -24.46
N ALA A 324 -12.05 11.89 -25.76
CA ALA A 324 -11.16 11.08 -26.61
C ALA A 324 -9.70 11.16 -26.15
N GLU A 325 -9.25 12.33 -25.67
CA GLU A 325 -7.92 12.51 -25.09
C GLU A 325 -7.76 11.77 -23.75
N ILE A 326 -8.79 11.74 -22.89
CA ILE A 326 -8.78 10.91 -21.67
C ILE A 326 -8.59 9.43 -22.04
N ASN A 327 -9.37 8.93 -23.01
CA ASN A 327 -9.26 7.54 -23.48
C ASN A 327 -7.88 7.23 -24.06
N ARG A 328 -7.35 8.15 -24.87
CA ARG A 328 -6.02 7.99 -25.48
C ARG A 328 -4.92 7.99 -24.42
N ALA A 329 -4.95 8.94 -23.48
CA ALA A 329 -4.00 9.01 -22.37
C ALA A 329 -4.02 7.75 -21.49
N LEU A 330 -5.22 7.22 -21.22
CA LEU A 330 -5.36 5.97 -20.46
C LEU A 330 -4.82 4.78 -21.25
N SER A 331 -5.17 4.65 -22.53
CA SER A 331 -4.70 3.57 -23.40
C SER A 331 -3.18 3.58 -23.58
N ASP A 332 -2.60 4.75 -23.83
CA ASP A 332 -1.15 4.91 -23.98
C ASP A 332 -0.42 4.63 -22.67
N GLY A 333 -0.94 5.14 -21.56
CA GLY A 333 -0.40 4.89 -20.22
C GLY A 333 -0.44 3.41 -19.84
N LEU A 334 -1.57 2.74 -20.07
CA LEU A 334 -1.73 1.30 -19.84
C LEU A 334 -0.85 0.46 -20.77
N GLY A 335 -0.76 0.84 -22.05
CA GLY A 335 0.08 0.16 -23.02
C GLY A 335 1.56 0.21 -22.62
N LEU A 336 2.04 1.38 -22.19
CA LEU A 336 3.40 1.52 -21.69
C LEU A 336 3.61 0.76 -20.38
N LEU A 337 2.67 0.84 -19.44
CA LEU A 337 2.74 0.13 -18.17
C LEU A 337 2.82 -1.38 -18.38
N THR A 338 1.96 -1.91 -19.26
CA THR A 338 1.91 -3.34 -19.60
C THR A 338 3.21 -3.80 -20.23
N ARG A 339 3.79 -3.01 -21.14
CA ARG A 339 5.09 -3.34 -21.77
C ARG A 339 6.22 -3.33 -20.75
N VAL A 340 6.34 -2.28 -19.93
CA VAL A 340 7.42 -2.16 -18.95
C VAL A 340 7.31 -3.24 -17.89
N GLN A 341 6.14 -3.38 -17.25
CA GLN A 341 5.92 -4.39 -16.23
C GLN A 341 6.03 -5.80 -16.81
N GLY A 342 5.51 -6.03 -18.03
CA GLY A 342 5.62 -7.31 -18.72
C GLY A 342 7.07 -7.70 -19.01
N VAL A 343 7.88 -6.77 -19.54
CA VAL A 343 9.32 -7.00 -19.75
C VAL A 343 10.03 -7.25 -18.42
N THR A 344 9.75 -6.47 -17.38
CA THR A 344 10.31 -6.70 -16.04
C THR A 344 9.98 -8.10 -15.52
N THR A 345 8.72 -8.51 -15.60
CA THR A 345 8.27 -9.84 -15.18
C THR A 345 8.94 -10.95 -16.01
N LEU A 346 9.01 -10.81 -17.33
CA LEU A 346 9.66 -11.79 -18.21
C LEU A 346 11.16 -11.93 -17.91
N VAL A 347 11.87 -10.81 -17.74
CA VAL A 347 13.29 -10.82 -17.37
C VAL A 347 13.49 -11.55 -16.05
N LEU A 348 12.69 -11.22 -15.02
CA LEU A 348 12.80 -11.88 -13.72
C LEU A 348 12.43 -13.36 -13.77
N LEU A 349 11.51 -13.78 -14.63
CA LEU A 349 11.19 -15.20 -14.85
C LEU A 349 12.37 -15.94 -15.50
N VAL A 350 13.01 -15.35 -16.51
CA VAL A 350 14.18 -15.93 -17.19
C VAL A 350 15.37 -16.05 -16.23
N PHE A 351 15.59 -15.03 -15.41
CA PHE A 351 16.69 -15.01 -14.43
C PHE A 351 16.30 -15.57 -13.05
N ALA A 352 15.12 -16.20 -12.93
CA ALA A 352 14.61 -16.66 -11.64
C ALA A 352 15.57 -17.64 -10.96
N ASP A 353 16.11 -18.62 -11.69
CA ASP A 353 17.04 -19.62 -11.15
C ASP A 353 18.34 -18.95 -10.65
N SER A 354 18.90 -18.02 -11.43
CA SER A 354 20.10 -17.28 -11.05
C SER A 354 19.85 -16.40 -9.81
N LEU A 355 18.69 -15.76 -9.75
CA LEU A 355 18.29 -14.92 -8.61
C LEU A 355 18.13 -15.77 -7.34
N THR A 356 17.42 -16.90 -7.42
CA THR A 356 17.24 -17.80 -6.28
C THR A 356 18.56 -18.44 -5.86
N GLY A 357 19.42 -18.83 -6.80
CA GLY A 357 20.75 -19.37 -6.51
C GLY A 357 21.64 -18.35 -5.79
N PHE A 358 21.64 -17.09 -6.24
CA PHE A 358 22.36 -16.01 -5.56
C PHE A 358 21.88 -15.77 -4.13
N LEU A 359 20.57 -15.90 -3.89
CA LEU A 359 19.95 -15.72 -2.57
C LEU A 359 19.97 -16.99 -1.71
N ASN A 360 20.50 -18.11 -2.22
CA ASN A 360 20.46 -19.43 -1.58
C ASN A 360 19.03 -19.91 -1.24
N LEU A 361 18.09 -19.68 -2.15
CA LEU A 361 16.70 -20.14 -2.03
C LEU A 361 16.50 -21.51 -2.70
N GLY A 362 15.61 -22.33 -2.14
CA GLY A 362 15.32 -23.66 -2.62
C GLY A 362 14.42 -23.70 -3.87
N ALA A 363 14.20 -24.93 -4.37
CA ALA A 363 13.36 -25.19 -5.54
C ALA A 363 11.88 -24.83 -5.29
N PHE A 364 11.42 -24.93 -4.05
CA PHE A 364 10.06 -24.58 -3.66
C PHE A 364 9.83 -23.07 -3.79
N GLU A 365 10.74 -22.26 -3.25
CA GLU A 365 10.70 -20.80 -3.29
C GLU A 365 10.83 -20.28 -4.72
N LEU A 366 11.66 -20.95 -5.55
CA LEU A 366 11.73 -20.69 -6.99
C LEU A 366 10.38 -20.89 -7.69
N GLY A 367 9.70 -22.00 -7.39
CA GLY A 367 8.37 -22.29 -7.93
C GLY A 367 7.36 -21.21 -7.56
N VAL A 368 7.26 -20.89 -6.27
CA VAL A 368 6.38 -19.83 -5.76
C VAL A 368 6.72 -18.48 -6.40
N LEU A 369 8.00 -18.10 -6.44
CA LEU A 369 8.48 -16.84 -7.02
C LEU A 369 8.05 -16.69 -8.48
N ARG A 370 8.21 -17.74 -9.30
CA ARG A 370 7.79 -17.71 -10.70
C ARG A 370 6.29 -17.47 -10.85
N VAL A 371 5.47 -18.15 -10.04
CA VAL A 371 4.01 -17.99 -10.07
C VAL A 371 3.63 -16.58 -9.59
N THR A 372 4.17 -16.12 -8.47
CA THR A 372 3.78 -14.83 -7.89
C THR A 372 4.31 -13.63 -8.67
N LEU A 373 5.40 -13.76 -9.45
CA LEU A 373 5.83 -12.73 -10.42
C LEU A 373 4.75 -12.40 -11.47
N VAL A 374 4.00 -13.42 -11.92
CA VAL A 374 2.84 -13.22 -12.81
C VAL A 374 1.69 -12.56 -12.06
N GLY A 375 1.47 -12.92 -10.80
CA GLY A 375 0.48 -12.28 -9.93
C GLY A 375 0.77 -10.80 -9.71
N SER A 376 2.03 -10.45 -9.47
CA SER A 376 2.50 -9.07 -9.36
C SER A 376 2.24 -8.25 -10.62
N PHE A 377 2.44 -8.82 -11.82
CA PHE A 377 2.08 -8.17 -13.07
C PHE A 377 0.59 -7.80 -13.12
N PHE A 378 -0.30 -8.75 -12.80
CA PHE A 378 -1.74 -8.49 -12.76
C PHE A 378 -2.14 -7.53 -11.65
N LEU A 379 -1.44 -7.55 -10.51
CA LEU A 379 -1.70 -6.64 -9.39
C LEU A 379 -1.53 -5.18 -9.85
N VAL A 380 -0.45 -4.85 -10.58
CA VAL A 380 -0.24 -3.47 -11.08
C VAL A 380 -1.36 -3.02 -12.01
N LEU A 381 -1.82 -3.91 -12.90
CA LEU A 381 -2.94 -3.61 -13.80
C LEU A 381 -4.24 -3.42 -13.02
N PHE A 382 -4.52 -4.28 -12.05
CA PHE A 382 -5.67 -4.16 -11.16
C PHE A 382 -5.65 -2.82 -10.41
N LEU A 383 -4.51 -2.43 -9.81
CA LEU A 383 -4.35 -1.17 -9.10
C LEU A 383 -4.54 0.05 -10.01
N SER A 384 -4.08 -0.06 -11.26
CA SER A 384 -4.26 1.00 -12.26
C SER A 384 -5.73 1.27 -12.53
N PHE A 385 -6.51 0.22 -12.79
CA PHE A 385 -7.95 0.34 -13.02
C PHE A 385 -8.74 0.67 -11.76
N LEU A 386 -8.34 0.16 -10.59
CA LEU A 386 -8.94 0.52 -9.31
C LEU A 386 -8.81 2.03 -9.07
N THR A 387 -7.65 2.61 -9.40
CA THR A 387 -7.42 4.06 -9.31
C THR A 387 -8.33 4.83 -10.27
N VAL A 388 -8.48 4.39 -11.51
CA VAL A 388 -9.43 4.99 -12.48
C VAL A 388 -10.85 4.98 -11.92
N LEU A 389 -11.30 3.88 -11.31
CA LEU A 389 -12.62 3.82 -10.66
C LEU A 389 -12.77 4.83 -9.51
N PHE A 390 -11.70 5.05 -8.72
CA PHE A 390 -11.70 6.09 -7.68
C PHE A 390 -11.79 7.50 -8.27
N TYR A 391 -11.13 7.79 -9.40
CA TYR A 391 -11.29 9.08 -10.08
C TYR A 391 -12.73 9.31 -10.57
N PHE A 392 -13.43 8.26 -11.03
CA PHE A 392 -14.85 8.33 -11.39
C PHE A 392 -15.82 8.33 -10.19
N ASP A 393 -15.30 8.25 -8.97
CA ASP A 393 -16.05 8.04 -7.73
C ASP A 393 -17.01 6.83 -7.82
N ASP A 394 -16.64 5.79 -8.59
CA ASP A 394 -17.43 4.56 -8.74
C ASP A 394 -17.14 3.57 -7.61
N ARG A 395 -17.54 3.94 -6.39
CA ARG A 395 -17.29 3.18 -5.16
C ARG A 395 -17.79 1.74 -5.22
N ARG A 396 -18.89 1.49 -5.94
CA ARG A 396 -19.42 0.13 -6.14
C ARG A 396 -18.49 -0.71 -7.01
N GLY A 397 -17.97 -0.17 -8.10
CA GLY A 397 -16.99 -0.86 -8.95
C GLY A 397 -15.69 -1.15 -8.19
N ALA A 398 -15.20 -0.17 -7.43
CA ALA A 398 -14.02 -0.36 -6.59
C ALA A 398 -14.23 -1.45 -5.53
N LEU A 399 -15.40 -1.49 -4.90
CA LEU A 399 -15.78 -2.54 -3.95
C LEU A 399 -15.86 -3.91 -4.66
N MET A 400 -16.48 -4.00 -5.83
CA MET A 400 -16.55 -5.26 -6.60
C MET A 400 -15.15 -5.82 -6.91
N GLY A 401 -14.23 -4.97 -7.36
CA GLY A 401 -12.85 -5.38 -7.65
C GLY A 401 -12.11 -5.89 -6.40
N THR A 402 -12.25 -5.18 -5.28
CA THR A 402 -11.57 -5.55 -4.02
C THR A 402 -12.19 -6.75 -3.31
N VAL A 403 -13.51 -6.93 -3.37
CA VAL A 403 -14.21 -8.16 -2.94
C VAL A 403 -13.75 -9.34 -3.78
N THR A 404 -13.67 -9.17 -5.10
CA THR A 404 -13.17 -10.21 -6.02
C THR A 404 -11.75 -10.59 -5.65
N PHE A 405 -10.87 -9.60 -5.47
CA PHE A 405 -9.49 -9.85 -5.09
C PHE A 405 -9.37 -10.61 -3.75
N PHE A 406 -10.01 -10.11 -2.69
CA PHE A 406 -9.99 -10.77 -1.38
C PHE A 406 -10.59 -12.17 -1.40
N GLY A 407 -11.80 -12.30 -1.95
CA GLY A 407 -12.55 -13.56 -1.96
C GLY A 407 -11.86 -14.63 -2.80
N VAL A 408 -11.42 -14.30 -4.01
CA VAL A 408 -10.73 -15.25 -4.89
C VAL A 408 -9.37 -15.63 -4.31
N ASN A 409 -8.62 -14.68 -3.74
CA ASN A 409 -7.31 -14.99 -3.17
C ASN A 409 -7.47 -15.95 -1.98
N GLY A 410 -8.41 -15.67 -1.08
CA GLY A 410 -8.68 -16.54 0.06
C GLY A 410 -9.18 -17.93 -0.35
N LEU A 411 -10.20 -18.00 -1.20
CA LEU A 411 -10.83 -19.27 -1.60
C LEU A 411 -9.89 -20.15 -2.42
N VAL A 412 -9.19 -19.58 -3.40
CA VAL A 412 -8.26 -20.36 -4.23
C VAL A 412 -7.04 -20.75 -3.42
N THR A 413 -6.50 -19.89 -2.54
CA THR A 413 -5.38 -20.27 -1.67
C THR A 413 -5.76 -21.40 -0.73
N LEU A 414 -6.96 -21.39 -0.14
CA LEU A 414 -7.45 -22.52 0.65
C LEU A 414 -7.50 -23.82 -0.18
N ALA A 415 -7.99 -23.76 -1.42
CA ALA A 415 -8.01 -24.91 -2.30
C ALA A 415 -6.61 -25.41 -2.68
N THR A 416 -5.65 -24.50 -2.90
CA THR A 416 -4.27 -24.88 -3.25
C THR A 416 -3.49 -25.45 -2.07
N LEU A 417 -3.77 -25.01 -0.83
CA LEU A 417 -3.23 -25.64 0.39
C LEU A 417 -3.60 -27.12 0.48
N LEU A 418 -4.80 -27.51 0.02
CA LEU A 418 -5.24 -28.91 -0.01
C LEU A 418 -4.69 -29.69 -1.22
N SER A 419 -4.38 -28.99 -2.32
CA SER A 419 -3.94 -29.60 -3.58
C SER A 419 -2.43 -29.84 -3.66
N GLY A 420 -1.68 -29.33 -2.68
CA GLY A 420 -0.24 -29.53 -2.54
C GLY A 420 0.64 -28.42 -3.15
N HIS A 421 1.94 -28.53 -2.87
CA HIS A 421 2.96 -27.49 -3.11
C HIS A 421 3.05 -26.98 -4.55
N ALA A 422 2.66 -27.78 -5.56
CA ALA A 422 2.73 -27.40 -6.97
C ALA A 422 1.81 -26.21 -7.34
N TYR A 423 0.79 -25.93 -6.53
CA TYR A 423 -0.22 -24.90 -6.80
C TYR A 423 -0.07 -23.65 -5.94
N TYR A 424 0.98 -23.56 -5.12
CA TYR A 424 1.15 -22.42 -4.23
C TYR A 424 1.42 -21.13 -5.03
N GLY A 425 0.85 -20.02 -4.56
CA GLY A 425 0.87 -18.73 -5.25
C GLY A 425 -0.22 -18.55 -6.33
N VAL A 426 -0.87 -19.62 -6.81
CA VAL A 426 -1.92 -19.53 -7.85
C VAL A 426 -3.12 -18.71 -7.38
N GLY A 427 -3.47 -18.77 -6.10
CA GLY A 427 -4.56 -17.96 -5.53
C GLY A 427 -4.35 -16.46 -5.73
N TYR A 428 -3.12 -15.99 -5.50
CA TYR A 428 -2.76 -14.60 -5.70
C TYR A 428 -2.83 -14.18 -7.19
N VAL A 429 -2.37 -15.05 -8.11
CA VAL A 429 -2.44 -14.80 -9.56
C VAL A 429 -3.89 -14.74 -10.04
N ALA A 430 -4.70 -15.74 -9.67
CA ALA A 430 -6.10 -15.82 -10.07
C ALA A 430 -6.90 -14.62 -9.55
N ALA A 431 -6.66 -14.24 -8.29
CA ALA A 431 -7.29 -13.08 -7.68
C ALA A 431 -6.92 -11.78 -8.38
N ALA A 432 -5.63 -11.52 -8.59
CA ALA A 432 -5.16 -10.31 -9.24
C ALA A 432 -5.68 -10.21 -10.69
N GLY A 433 -5.63 -11.32 -11.44
CA GLY A 433 -6.12 -11.38 -12.82
C GLY A 433 -7.63 -11.17 -12.95
N LEU A 434 -8.42 -11.81 -12.09
CA LEU A 434 -9.89 -11.66 -12.13
C LEU A 434 -10.33 -10.28 -11.61
N ALA A 435 -9.69 -9.76 -10.56
CA ALA A 435 -9.94 -8.41 -10.07
C ALA A 435 -9.60 -7.36 -11.14
N PHE A 436 -8.48 -7.53 -11.86
CA PHE A 436 -8.14 -6.73 -13.03
C PHE A 436 -9.23 -6.79 -14.10
N ALA A 437 -9.70 -7.97 -14.49
CA ALA A 437 -10.74 -8.11 -15.52
C ALA A 437 -12.03 -7.39 -15.10
N VAL A 438 -12.46 -7.54 -13.84
CA VAL A 438 -13.65 -6.89 -13.29
C VAL A 438 -13.52 -5.36 -13.30
N THR A 439 -12.38 -4.82 -12.81
CA THR A 439 -12.20 -3.37 -12.76
C THR A 439 -11.99 -2.75 -14.14
N ALA A 440 -11.27 -3.43 -15.04
CA ALA A 440 -11.08 -3.00 -16.42
C ALA A 440 -12.41 -2.95 -17.19
N PHE A 441 -13.24 -4.00 -17.08
CA PHE A 441 -14.56 -4.03 -17.68
C PHE A 441 -15.43 -2.87 -17.17
N ARG A 442 -15.45 -2.65 -15.84
CA ARG A 442 -16.22 -1.57 -15.23
C ARG A 442 -15.73 -0.18 -15.66
N ALA A 443 -14.42 0.03 -15.70
CA ALA A 443 -13.84 1.29 -16.13
C ALA A 443 -14.16 1.59 -17.61
N ASN A 444 -14.07 0.58 -18.49
CA ASN A 444 -14.44 0.74 -19.89
C ASN A 444 -15.92 1.16 -20.05
N GLN A 445 -16.83 0.54 -19.31
CA GLN A 445 -18.25 0.95 -19.31
C GLN A 445 -18.46 2.41 -18.87
N LEU A 446 -17.67 2.89 -17.90
CA LEU A 446 -17.74 4.28 -17.44
C LEU A 446 -17.21 5.26 -18.48
N LEU A 447 -16.11 4.92 -19.14
CA LEU A 447 -15.51 5.75 -20.19
C LEU A 447 -16.41 5.89 -21.40
N VAL A 448 -17.04 4.80 -21.85
CA VAL A 448 -17.99 4.82 -22.96
C VAL A 448 -19.19 5.73 -22.63
N ASN A 449 -19.77 5.56 -21.44
CA ASN A 449 -21.00 6.24 -21.01
C ASN A 449 -20.78 7.53 -20.20
N LEU A 450 -19.63 8.20 -20.37
CA LEU A 450 -19.23 9.31 -19.51
C LEU A 450 -20.25 10.46 -19.52
N GLU A 451 -20.63 10.95 -20.70
CA GLU A 451 -21.61 12.04 -20.85
C GLU A 451 -22.94 11.69 -20.22
N PHE A 452 -23.50 10.54 -20.60
CA PHE A 452 -24.78 10.07 -20.08
C PHE A 452 -24.78 10.04 -18.55
N ARG A 453 -23.74 9.52 -17.92
CA ARG A 453 -23.68 9.43 -16.45
C ARG A 453 -23.49 10.77 -15.76
N ILE A 454 -22.78 11.71 -16.36
CA ILE A 454 -22.60 13.04 -15.79
C ILE A 454 -23.93 13.79 -15.79
N PHE A 455 -24.72 13.69 -16.87
CA PHE A 455 -25.98 14.39 -16.99
C PHE A 455 -27.19 13.67 -16.36
N THR A 456 -27.14 12.34 -16.21
CA THR A 456 -28.27 11.55 -15.64
C THR A 456 -28.04 11.10 -14.21
N ARG A 457 -26.82 11.22 -13.65
CA ARG A 457 -26.68 11.14 -12.20
C ARG A 457 -27.51 12.28 -11.62
N PRO A 458 -28.52 12.01 -10.77
CA PRO A 458 -29.14 13.10 -10.03
C PRO A 458 -27.99 13.82 -9.32
N ALA A 459 -27.83 15.12 -9.58
CA ALA A 459 -27.01 15.99 -8.76
C ALA A 459 -27.31 15.57 -7.32
N ALA A 460 -26.31 15.11 -6.59
CA ALA A 460 -26.52 14.68 -5.22
C ALA A 460 -27.22 15.85 -4.52
N ARG A 461 -28.54 15.71 -4.30
CA ARG A 461 -29.33 16.73 -3.62
C ARG A 461 -28.71 16.87 -2.24
N GLY A 462 -28.11 18.01 -1.98
CA GLY A 462 -27.66 18.44 -0.65
C GLY A 462 -26.14 18.51 -0.47
N ALA A 463 -25.58 19.66 -0.81
CA ALA A 463 -24.63 20.39 0.03
C ALA A 463 -24.66 21.88 -0.39
N SER A 464 -25.81 22.51 -0.15
CA SER A 464 -25.86 23.92 0.28
C SER A 464 -25.47 23.98 1.75
#